data_AF-A0A7Y0JTN1-F1
#
_entry.id   AF-A0A7Y0JTN1-F1
#
_cell.length_a   1.000
_cell.length_b   1.000
_cell.length_c   1.000
_cell.angle_alpha   90.00
_cell.angle_beta   90.00
_cell.angle_gamma   90.00
#
_symmetry.space_group_name_H-M   'P 1'
#
loop_
_entity.id
_entity.type
_entity.pdbx_description
1 polymer ?
#
loop_
_entity_poly.entity_id
_entity_poly.type
_entity_poly.pdbx_seq_one_letter_code
_entity_poly.pdbx_strand_id
1 'polypeptide(L)'
;MPQQQDPNLAFFDTANSQTDFTVVLRGYDRHQVDQHLGRIVAALNQSEQARGEAEQRMNDAQRRLRQAEQRLAALEQKLADSNKLLEENNRPTLSGLGTRVEQILRLAEEQANDHRSEAKRESEGILSAARLEAREITDKARAEAAAMKATAEREAGQVRTHAEREAAEARVQARREADTLRSDADRETKQLRTVTAHEVAELKSTVEREVASLRATAEREITQLRAKASREAEEKRAEATKLLTDARDKRDKDLQALALEIAERREKAESEEAARHAAQVNATQKMVTEAEGRARAAEDRSKEIEQRAEQRRVESERNATETIEKARALAEKTVTEARSEAQRLLSDARTEAELTTQAARREVEDLTRQKDAVTNQLGQMLSGLSGLVPGVGPAKPDAAAAAASQSGPANQGGQANQSGNQGGNQGAQAAKPEPPAQRAPEQPKLDPDKTVAAKSNS
;
A
#
# COMPACT_ATOMS: atom_id res chain seq x y z
N MET A 1 99.13 68.61 -12.74
CA MET A 1 98.10 68.31 -13.75
C MET A 1 96.84 67.87 -13.02
N PRO A 2 95.65 68.44 -13.28
CA PRO A 2 94.40 67.79 -12.89
C PRO A 2 94.21 66.51 -13.73
N GLN A 3 93.80 65.41 -13.10
CA GLN A 3 93.48 64.18 -13.83
C GLN A 3 92.19 64.38 -14.63
N GLN A 4 92.28 64.37 -15.95
CA GLN A 4 91.10 64.20 -16.79
C GLN A 4 90.69 62.73 -16.71
N GLN A 5 89.63 62.45 -15.96
CA GLN A 5 88.98 61.15 -15.94
C GLN A 5 88.31 60.93 -17.30
N ASP A 6 88.69 59.87 -18.03
CA ASP A 6 88.10 59.55 -19.34
C ASP A 6 86.63 59.12 -19.18
N PRO A 7 85.64 59.92 -19.62
CA PRO A 7 84.22 59.58 -19.46
C PRO A 7 83.80 58.39 -20.35
N ASN A 8 84.61 58.07 -21.36
CA ASN A 8 84.32 57.04 -22.35
C ASN A 8 84.26 55.62 -21.75
N LEU A 9 85.03 55.30 -20.69
CA LEU A 9 84.96 53.96 -20.10
C LEU A 9 83.63 53.72 -19.37
N ALA A 10 83.14 54.70 -18.61
CA ALA A 10 81.90 54.59 -17.85
C ALA A 10 80.66 54.39 -18.76
N PHE A 11 80.69 54.93 -19.98
CA PHE A 11 79.64 54.74 -20.97
C PHE A 11 79.51 53.27 -21.40
N PHE A 12 80.63 52.61 -21.71
CA PHE A 12 80.61 51.23 -22.21
C PHE A 12 80.29 50.18 -21.12
N ASP A 13 80.72 50.40 -19.87
CA ASP A 13 80.30 49.55 -18.74
C ASP A 13 78.77 49.61 -18.54
N THR A 14 78.19 50.81 -18.61
CA THR A 14 76.73 51.01 -18.47
C THR A 14 75.95 50.40 -19.65
N ALA A 15 76.50 50.47 -20.87
CA ALA A 15 75.83 49.98 -22.08
C ALA A 15 75.69 48.44 -22.15
N ASN A 16 76.47 47.69 -21.37
CA ASN A 16 76.53 46.23 -21.44
C ASN A 16 75.91 45.51 -20.22
N SER A 17 75.34 46.26 -19.27
CA SER A 17 74.59 45.67 -18.15
C SER A 17 73.19 45.24 -18.58
N GLN A 18 72.91 43.93 -18.55
CA GLN A 18 71.56 43.40 -18.79
C GLN A 18 70.64 43.81 -17.63
N THR A 19 69.74 44.77 -17.88
CA THR A 19 68.74 45.20 -16.89
C THR A 19 67.56 44.24 -16.91
N ASP A 20 67.48 43.35 -15.93
CA ASP A 20 66.32 42.50 -15.71
C ASP A 20 65.14 43.31 -15.17
N PHE A 21 63.99 43.23 -15.86
CA PHE A 21 62.74 43.83 -15.44
C PHE A 21 61.83 42.79 -14.79
N THR A 22 61.15 43.14 -13.70
CA THR A 22 60.19 42.21 -13.08
C THR A 22 59.00 41.93 -14.02
N VAL A 23 58.54 40.68 -14.05
CA VAL A 23 57.43 40.22 -14.90
C VAL A 23 56.17 40.04 -14.06
N VAL A 24 55.09 40.71 -14.46
CA VAL A 24 53.74 40.65 -13.91
C VAL A 24 52.85 39.83 -14.87
N LEU A 25 51.64 39.43 -14.45
CA LEU A 25 50.71 38.53 -15.18
C LEU A 25 50.37 38.89 -16.66
N ARG A 26 50.79 40.03 -17.19
CA ARG A 26 50.63 40.43 -18.61
C ARG A 26 51.89 41.03 -19.26
N GLY A 27 53.06 40.92 -18.64
CA GLY A 27 54.32 41.48 -19.15
C GLY A 27 55.13 42.20 -18.07
N TYR A 28 56.16 42.94 -18.49
CA TYR A 28 57.07 43.66 -17.58
C TYR A 28 56.38 44.78 -16.78
N ASP A 29 56.91 45.09 -15.58
CA ASP A 29 56.48 46.25 -14.80
C ASP A 29 56.77 47.55 -15.57
N ARG A 30 55.68 48.17 -16.01
CA ARG A 30 55.69 49.43 -16.76
C ARG A 30 56.43 50.55 -16.02
N HIS A 31 56.35 50.63 -14.70
CA HIS A 31 57.02 51.73 -13.97
C HIS A 31 58.54 51.58 -13.99
N GLN A 32 59.06 50.35 -13.91
CA GLN A 32 60.48 50.06 -14.04
C GLN A 32 60.97 50.34 -15.47
N VAL A 33 60.19 49.96 -16.48
CA VAL A 33 60.48 50.25 -17.90
C VAL A 33 60.49 51.75 -18.18
N ASP A 34 59.45 52.49 -17.76
CA ASP A 34 59.36 53.95 -17.93
C ASP A 34 60.53 54.67 -17.23
N GLN A 35 60.93 54.24 -16.02
CA GLN A 35 62.08 54.80 -15.30
C GLN A 35 63.44 54.46 -15.95
N HIS A 36 63.57 53.27 -16.57
CA HIS A 36 64.78 52.89 -17.30
C HIS A 36 64.91 53.64 -18.63
N LEU A 37 63.81 53.81 -19.37
CA LEU A 37 63.75 54.65 -20.57
C LEU A 37 64.11 56.11 -20.24
N GLY A 38 63.60 56.65 -19.13
CA GLY A 38 63.99 57.98 -18.64
C GLY A 38 65.50 58.11 -18.37
N ARG A 39 66.13 57.08 -17.79
CA ARG A 39 67.59 57.03 -17.57
C ARG A 39 68.37 56.98 -18.90
N ILE A 40 67.93 56.18 -19.87
CA ILE A 40 68.57 56.12 -21.21
C ILE A 40 68.46 57.47 -21.93
N VAL A 41 67.29 58.11 -21.92
CA VAL A 41 67.09 59.42 -22.57
C VAL A 41 67.96 60.51 -21.92
N ALA A 42 68.09 60.49 -20.59
CA ALA A 42 69.01 61.40 -19.90
C ALA A 42 70.49 61.18 -20.29
N ALA A 43 70.94 59.92 -20.33
CA ALA A 43 72.31 59.57 -20.74
C ALA A 43 72.59 59.92 -22.21
N LEU A 44 71.63 59.72 -23.11
CA LEU A 44 71.73 60.11 -24.52
C LEU A 44 71.90 61.63 -24.66
N ASN A 45 71.02 62.41 -24.03
CA ASN A 45 71.11 63.87 -24.05
C ASN A 45 72.45 64.38 -23.49
N GLN A 46 72.97 63.75 -22.42
CA GLN A 46 74.28 64.07 -21.86
C GLN A 46 75.42 63.74 -22.83
N SER A 47 75.34 62.61 -23.53
CA SER A 47 76.32 62.22 -24.55
C SER A 47 76.31 63.17 -25.76
N GLU A 48 75.15 63.65 -26.19
CA GLU A 48 75.04 64.62 -27.29
C GLU A 48 75.63 65.98 -26.90
N GLN A 49 75.38 66.45 -25.68
CA GLN A 49 76.00 67.67 -25.13
C GLN A 49 77.52 67.55 -25.05
N ALA A 50 78.05 66.43 -24.51
CA ALA A 50 79.47 66.18 -24.43
C ALA A 50 80.14 66.11 -25.83
N ARG A 51 79.45 65.55 -26.83
CA ARG A 51 79.92 65.54 -28.22
C ARG A 51 79.97 66.96 -28.81
N GLY A 52 78.95 67.78 -28.57
CA GLY A 52 78.91 69.18 -28.98
C GLY A 52 80.04 70.02 -28.39
N GLU A 53 80.37 69.83 -27.11
CA GLU A 53 81.55 70.46 -26.49
C GLU A 53 82.87 69.99 -27.12
N ALA A 54 83.02 68.70 -27.41
CA ALA A 54 84.21 68.16 -28.04
C ALA A 54 84.40 68.72 -29.48
N GLU A 55 83.32 68.80 -30.26
CA GLU A 55 83.30 69.42 -31.59
C GLU A 55 83.72 70.90 -31.52
N GLN A 56 83.25 71.67 -30.53
CA GLN A 56 83.66 73.07 -30.34
C GLN A 56 85.16 73.19 -30.01
N ARG A 57 85.66 72.40 -29.06
CA ARG A 57 87.09 72.38 -28.65
C ARG A 57 88.00 72.02 -29.84
N MET A 58 87.59 71.09 -30.69
CA MET A 58 88.31 70.70 -31.91
C MET A 58 88.34 71.83 -32.95
N ASN A 59 87.22 72.54 -33.16
CA ASN A 59 87.17 73.69 -34.08
C ASN A 59 88.10 74.82 -33.64
N ASP A 60 88.17 75.13 -32.35
CA ASP A 60 89.09 76.15 -31.83
C ASP A 60 90.57 75.72 -31.86
N ALA A 61 90.87 74.43 -31.68
CA ALA A 61 92.21 73.90 -31.89
C ALA A 61 92.67 74.07 -33.36
N GLN A 62 91.79 73.76 -34.33
CA GLN A 62 92.07 73.98 -35.76
C GLN A 62 92.29 75.46 -36.10
N ARG A 63 91.54 76.38 -35.49
CA ARG A 63 91.74 77.83 -35.66
C ARG A 63 93.11 78.29 -35.15
N ARG A 64 93.55 77.78 -33.99
CA ARG A 64 94.87 78.08 -33.41
C ARG A 64 96.01 77.54 -34.27
N LEU A 65 95.85 76.35 -34.85
CA LEU A 65 96.85 75.75 -35.75
C LEU A 65 97.09 76.65 -36.97
N ARG A 66 96.03 77.08 -37.67
CA ARG A 66 96.13 77.98 -38.83
C ARG A 66 96.80 79.32 -38.51
N GLN A 67 96.59 79.85 -37.30
CA GLN A 67 97.27 81.06 -36.84
C GLN A 67 98.77 80.84 -36.53
N ALA A 68 99.18 79.63 -36.18
CA ALA A 68 100.60 79.28 -36.00
C ALA A 68 101.30 79.09 -37.35
N GLU A 69 100.66 78.40 -38.30
CA GLU A 69 101.15 78.21 -39.68
C GLU A 69 101.42 79.55 -40.37
N GLN A 70 100.49 80.50 -40.27
CA GLN A 70 100.64 81.86 -40.81
C GLN A 70 101.81 82.64 -40.18
N ARG A 71 102.17 82.37 -38.91
CA ARG A 71 103.32 83.01 -38.25
C ARG A 71 104.65 82.42 -38.69
N LEU A 72 104.72 81.13 -38.97
CA LEU A 72 105.93 80.48 -39.49
C LEU A 72 106.31 81.02 -40.88
N ALA A 73 105.37 81.03 -41.83
CA ALA A 73 105.61 81.56 -43.18
C ALA A 73 106.11 83.04 -43.16
N ALA A 74 105.56 83.85 -42.24
CA ALA A 74 105.96 85.25 -42.06
C ALA A 74 107.34 85.46 -41.39
N LEU A 75 107.94 84.39 -40.82
CA LEU A 75 109.31 84.39 -40.31
C LEU A 75 110.30 83.86 -41.35
N GLU A 76 109.92 82.82 -42.09
CA GLU A 76 110.71 82.25 -43.20
C GLU A 76 111.01 83.29 -44.29
N GLN A 77 110.00 84.09 -44.67
CA GLN A 77 110.17 85.16 -45.64
C GLN A 77 111.21 86.21 -45.20
N LYS A 78 111.21 86.59 -43.91
CA LYS A 78 112.18 87.56 -43.36
C LYS A 78 113.62 87.05 -43.38
N LEU A 79 113.81 85.75 -43.16
CA LEU A 79 115.13 85.11 -43.25
C LEU A 79 115.66 85.08 -44.69
N ALA A 80 114.78 84.87 -45.68
CA ALA A 80 115.14 84.92 -47.09
C ALA A 80 115.57 86.34 -47.51
N ASP A 81 114.85 87.38 -47.06
CA ASP A 81 115.19 88.77 -47.35
C ASP A 81 116.50 89.22 -46.67
N SER A 82 116.75 88.80 -45.42
CA SER A 82 118.02 89.12 -44.72
C SER A 82 119.25 88.49 -45.38
N ASN A 83 119.12 87.32 -46.01
CA ASN A 83 120.25 86.66 -46.66
C ASN A 83 120.68 87.36 -47.96
N LYS A 84 119.75 87.92 -48.74
CA LYS A 84 120.09 88.68 -49.98
C LYS A 84 120.96 89.90 -49.70
N LEU A 85 120.64 90.64 -48.63
CA LEU A 85 121.38 91.83 -48.21
C LEU A 85 122.84 91.55 -47.83
N LEU A 86 123.20 90.29 -47.54
CA LEU A 86 124.57 89.88 -47.23
C LEU A 86 125.40 89.55 -48.48
N GLU A 87 124.79 89.09 -49.57
CA GLU A 87 125.52 88.79 -50.82
C GLU A 87 125.88 90.06 -51.62
N GLU A 88 125.02 91.09 -51.57
CA GLU A 88 125.23 92.35 -52.31
C GLU A 88 126.46 93.16 -51.82
N ASN A 89 126.88 92.95 -50.56
CA ASN A 89 127.90 93.76 -49.90
C ASN A 89 129.36 93.31 -50.17
N ASN A 90 129.60 92.28 -51.00
CA ASN A 90 130.88 91.56 -51.00
C ASN A 90 131.61 91.51 -52.37
N ARG A 91 131.90 92.68 -52.96
CA ARG A 91 132.78 92.83 -54.15
C ARG A 91 133.64 94.09 -54.16
N PRO A 92 134.94 93.97 -53.86
CA PRO A 92 135.97 94.88 -54.36
C PRO A 92 137.02 94.15 -55.23
N THR A 93 137.33 94.69 -56.41
CA THR A 93 138.46 94.26 -57.26
C THR A 93 139.56 95.31 -57.24
N LEU A 94 140.80 94.93 -56.90
CA LEU A 94 141.98 95.81 -56.96
C LEU A 94 143.01 95.25 -57.95
N SER A 95 143.31 96.04 -58.99
CA SER A 95 144.20 95.66 -60.10
C SER A 95 145.38 96.65 -60.21
N GLY A 96 146.23 96.78 -59.17
CA GLY A 96 147.23 97.87 -59.18
C GLY A 96 148.37 97.91 -58.16
N LEU A 97 148.69 96.86 -57.38
CA LEU A 97 149.82 96.89 -56.43
C LEU A 97 150.64 95.57 -56.40
N GLY A 98 151.03 95.08 -57.58
CA GLY A 98 151.69 93.77 -57.81
C GLY A 98 153.13 93.63 -57.28
N THR A 99 153.29 93.67 -55.96
CA THR A 99 154.40 93.05 -55.18
C THR A 99 154.17 93.35 -53.70
N ARG A 100 154.02 94.63 -53.32
CA ARG A 100 153.79 94.99 -51.90
C ARG A 100 152.38 94.61 -51.43
N VAL A 101 151.37 94.71 -52.29
CA VAL A 101 150.04 94.14 -51.99
C VAL A 101 149.96 92.67 -52.35
N GLU A 102 150.88 92.10 -53.13
CA GLU A 102 151.02 90.64 -53.17
C GLU A 102 151.51 90.11 -51.80
N GLN A 103 152.44 90.82 -51.14
CA GLN A 103 152.91 90.48 -49.81
C GLN A 103 151.86 90.76 -48.71
N ILE A 104 151.10 91.86 -48.81
CA ILE A 104 150.00 92.16 -47.88
C ILE A 104 148.79 91.24 -48.13
N LEU A 105 148.45 90.92 -49.38
CA LEU A 105 147.40 89.92 -49.68
C LEU A 105 147.84 88.54 -49.25
N ARG A 106 149.10 88.14 -49.42
CA ARG A 106 149.59 86.85 -48.92
C ARG A 106 149.51 86.78 -47.39
N LEU A 107 149.92 87.83 -46.68
CA LEU A 107 149.77 87.91 -45.22
C LEU A 107 148.30 87.95 -44.79
N ALA A 108 147.43 88.66 -45.52
CA ALA A 108 146.00 88.74 -45.24
C ALA A 108 145.23 87.47 -45.65
N GLU A 109 145.73 86.70 -46.62
CA GLU A 109 145.23 85.39 -47.04
C GLU A 109 145.69 84.31 -46.06
N GLU A 110 146.93 84.39 -45.58
CA GLU A 110 147.45 83.58 -44.47
C GLU A 110 146.62 83.85 -43.20
N GLN A 111 146.45 85.11 -42.79
CA GLN A 111 145.58 85.50 -41.66
C GLN A 111 144.09 85.15 -41.89
N ALA A 112 143.55 85.29 -43.10
CA ALA A 112 142.16 84.91 -43.39
C ALA A 112 141.98 83.39 -43.40
N ASN A 113 142.99 82.62 -43.82
CA ASN A 113 142.97 81.16 -43.77
C ASN A 113 143.18 80.66 -42.33
N ASP A 114 144.01 81.33 -41.53
CA ASP A 114 144.15 81.08 -40.09
C ASP A 114 142.84 81.35 -39.36
N HIS A 115 142.23 82.53 -39.51
CA HIS A 115 140.92 82.84 -38.93
C HIS A 115 139.79 81.96 -39.47
N ARG A 116 139.83 81.53 -40.73
CA ARG A 116 138.90 80.49 -41.24
C ARG A 116 139.14 79.13 -40.59
N SER A 117 140.39 78.77 -40.30
CA SER A 117 140.73 77.52 -39.60
C SER A 117 140.32 77.57 -38.13
N GLU A 118 140.45 78.73 -37.51
CA GLU A 118 140.07 79.04 -36.12
C GLU A 118 138.55 79.01 -35.98
N ALA A 119 137.82 79.85 -36.73
CA ALA A 119 136.36 79.84 -36.75
C ALA A 119 135.77 78.47 -37.16
N LYS A 120 136.47 77.70 -38.01
CA LYS A 120 136.08 76.31 -38.31
C LYS A 120 136.29 75.38 -37.11
N ARG A 121 137.43 75.45 -36.41
CA ARG A 121 137.68 74.66 -35.18
C ARG A 121 136.67 75.02 -34.08
N GLU A 122 136.36 76.30 -33.91
CA GLU A 122 135.32 76.77 -32.98
C GLU A 122 133.94 76.25 -33.38
N SER A 123 133.57 76.32 -34.66
CA SER A 123 132.31 75.80 -35.18
C SER A 123 132.19 74.28 -35.00
N GLU A 124 133.27 73.54 -35.29
CA GLU A 124 133.35 72.09 -35.05
C GLU A 124 133.28 71.76 -33.55
N GLY A 125 133.89 72.57 -32.69
CA GLY A 125 133.78 72.51 -31.24
C GLY A 125 132.34 72.71 -30.75
N ILE A 126 131.69 73.81 -31.13
CA ILE A 126 130.29 74.12 -30.79
C ILE A 126 129.36 73.02 -31.30
N LEU A 127 129.53 72.55 -32.54
CA LEU A 127 128.74 71.44 -33.09
C LEU A 127 129.00 70.12 -32.36
N SER A 128 130.21 69.87 -31.86
CA SER A 128 130.50 68.68 -31.04
C SER A 128 129.84 68.75 -29.66
N ALA A 129 129.89 69.92 -29.01
CA ALA A 129 129.25 70.17 -27.72
C ALA A 129 127.72 70.08 -27.82
N ALA A 130 127.11 70.77 -28.79
CA ALA A 130 125.66 70.71 -29.02
C ALA A 130 125.17 69.30 -29.38
N ARG A 131 125.99 68.49 -30.09
CA ARG A 131 125.68 67.07 -30.36
C ARG A 131 125.81 66.19 -29.12
N LEU A 132 126.71 66.50 -28.19
CA LEU A 132 126.84 65.79 -26.92
C LEU A 132 125.67 66.14 -25.99
N GLU A 133 125.37 67.42 -25.83
CA GLU A 133 124.25 67.92 -25.04
C GLU A 133 122.90 67.38 -25.56
N ALA A 134 122.68 67.41 -26.88
CA ALA A 134 121.47 66.84 -27.48
C ALA A 134 121.34 65.32 -27.23
N ARG A 135 122.46 64.57 -27.27
CA ARG A 135 122.46 63.14 -26.90
C ARG A 135 122.08 62.95 -25.44
N GLU A 136 122.76 63.66 -24.52
CA GLU A 136 122.45 63.62 -23.10
C GLU A 136 120.98 63.94 -22.80
N ILE A 137 120.40 64.96 -23.45
CA ILE A 137 118.98 65.30 -23.31
C ILE A 137 118.10 64.14 -23.81
N THR A 138 118.39 63.56 -24.98
CA THR A 138 117.61 62.42 -25.48
C THR A 138 117.73 61.17 -24.61
N ASP A 139 118.89 60.90 -24.02
CA ASP A 139 119.11 59.72 -23.20
C ASP A 139 118.56 59.88 -21.77
N LYS A 140 118.60 61.09 -21.20
CA LYS A 140 117.85 61.46 -19.98
C LYS A 140 116.34 61.30 -20.20
N ALA A 141 115.80 61.88 -21.28
CA ALA A 141 114.38 61.76 -21.62
C ALA A 141 113.93 60.30 -21.88
N ARG A 142 114.79 59.47 -22.52
CA ARG A 142 114.55 58.03 -22.69
C ARG A 142 114.53 57.30 -21.35
N ALA A 143 115.48 57.59 -20.46
CA ALA A 143 115.56 56.98 -19.13
C ALA A 143 114.35 57.35 -18.25
N GLU A 144 113.93 58.61 -18.27
CA GLU A 144 112.73 59.09 -17.59
C GLU A 144 111.45 58.44 -18.15
N ALA A 145 111.29 58.40 -19.48
CA ALA A 145 110.14 57.74 -20.10
C ALA A 145 110.10 56.22 -19.81
N ALA A 146 111.25 55.54 -19.79
CA ALA A 146 111.35 54.13 -19.40
C ALA A 146 111.01 53.92 -17.92
N ALA A 147 111.45 54.82 -17.03
CA ALA A 147 111.13 54.77 -15.60
C ALA A 147 109.63 55.00 -15.34
N MET A 148 109.02 56.01 -15.99
CA MET A 148 107.58 56.29 -15.91
C MET A 148 106.74 55.14 -16.47
N LYS A 149 107.18 54.51 -17.57
CA LYS A 149 106.54 53.30 -18.08
C LYS A 149 106.64 52.16 -17.06
N ALA A 150 107.81 51.96 -16.46
CA ALA A 150 108.02 50.89 -15.48
C ALA A 150 107.32 51.14 -14.13
N THR A 151 106.98 52.37 -13.74
CA THR A 151 106.05 52.63 -12.62
C THR A 151 104.61 52.34 -13.03
N ALA A 152 104.15 52.88 -14.16
CA ALA A 152 102.78 52.68 -14.65
C ALA A 152 102.44 51.18 -14.89
N GLU A 153 103.36 50.39 -15.44
CA GLU A 153 103.17 48.94 -15.62
C GLU A 153 103.08 48.18 -14.29
N ARG A 154 103.81 48.62 -13.24
CA ARG A 154 103.71 48.06 -11.89
C ARG A 154 102.42 48.46 -11.19
N GLU A 155 102.02 49.71 -11.29
CA GLU A 155 100.76 50.24 -10.73
C GLU A 155 99.55 49.57 -11.38
N ALA A 156 99.52 49.49 -12.71
CA ALA A 156 98.49 48.75 -13.45
C ALA A 156 98.53 47.24 -13.19
N GLY A 157 99.69 46.67 -12.82
CA GLY A 157 99.80 45.31 -12.29
C GLY A 157 99.13 45.18 -10.92
N GLN A 158 99.46 46.04 -9.97
CA GLN A 158 98.91 46.06 -8.62
C GLN A 158 97.39 46.23 -8.64
N VAL A 159 96.86 47.23 -9.35
CA VAL A 159 95.42 47.49 -9.48
C VAL A 159 94.67 46.27 -10.04
N ARG A 160 95.20 45.60 -11.07
CA ARG A 160 94.60 44.35 -11.57
C ARG A 160 94.60 43.25 -10.52
N THR A 161 95.73 42.98 -9.86
CA THR A 161 95.78 41.95 -8.80
C THR A 161 94.91 42.28 -7.58
N HIS A 162 94.61 43.55 -7.33
CA HIS A 162 93.70 43.98 -6.28
C HIS A 162 92.24 43.71 -6.68
N ALA A 163 91.82 44.18 -7.86
CA ALA A 163 90.48 43.95 -8.38
C ALA A 163 90.17 42.45 -8.62
N GLU A 164 91.16 41.66 -9.03
CA GLU A 164 91.05 40.21 -9.17
C GLU A 164 90.76 39.52 -7.83
N ARG A 165 91.39 39.99 -6.73
CA ARG A 165 91.16 39.50 -5.36
C ARG A 165 89.78 39.91 -4.85
N GLU A 166 89.44 41.19 -4.93
CA GLU A 166 88.13 41.69 -4.52
C GLU A 166 86.99 40.98 -5.26
N ALA A 167 87.13 40.80 -6.58
CA ALA A 167 86.17 40.01 -7.36
C ALA A 167 86.14 38.54 -6.94
N ALA A 168 87.28 37.93 -6.57
CA ALA A 168 87.29 36.55 -6.05
C ALA A 168 86.60 36.46 -4.68
N GLU A 169 86.88 37.37 -3.76
CA GLU A 169 86.29 37.45 -2.43
C GLU A 169 84.77 37.71 -2.49
N ALA A 170 84.33 38.67 -3.31
CA ALA A 170 82.91 38.92 -3.56
C ALA A 170 82.19 37.69 -4.16
N ARG A 171 82.83 36.97 -5.10
CA ARG A 171 82.27 35.72 -5.68
C ARG A 171 82.21 34.58 -4.66
N VAL A 172 83.14 34.51 -3.70
CA VAL A 172 83.10 33.53 -2.60
C VAL A 172 82.02 33.89 -1.59
N GLN A 173 81.88 35.18 -1.25
CA GLN A 173 80.87 35.65 -0.30
C GLN A 173 79.45 35.47 -0.84
N ALA A 174 79.16 35.92 -2.06
CA ALA A 174 77.86 35.75 -2.70
C ALA A 174 77.45 34.27 -2.87
N ARG A 175 78.43 33.36 -3.07
CA ARG A 175 78.17 31.91 -3.07
C ARG A 175 77.78 31.40 -1.68
N ARG A 176 78.51 31.79 -0.63
CA ARG A 176 78.18 31.42 0.76
C ARG A 176 76.79 31.90 1.15
N GLU A 177 76.47 33.16 0.84
CA GLU A 177 75.15 33.77 1.12
C GLU A 177 74.02 33.04 0.38
N ALA A 178 74.22 32.73 -0.91
CA ALA A 178 73.25 31.94 -1.69
C ALA A 178 73.07 30.52 -1.14
N ASP A 179 74.13 29.87 -0.69
CA ASP A 179 74.05 28.51 -0.13
C ASP A 179 73.47 28.48 1.30
N THR A 180 73.68 29.51 2.12
CA THR A 180 72.94 29.69 3.38
C THR A 180 71.46 29.92 3.12
N LEU A 181 71.10 30.84 2.22
CA LEU A 181 69.70 31.14 1.89
C LEU A 181 68.97 29.92 1.31
N ARG A 182 69.64 29.11 0.48
CA ARG A 182 69.14 27.81 0.03
C ARG A 182 68.93 26.84 1.19
N SER A 183 69.89 26.73 2.11
CA SER A 183 69.77 25.85 3.27
C SER A 183 68.64 26.25 4.20
N ASP A 184 68.38 27.55 4.37
CA ASP A 184 67.32 28.04 5.24
C ASP A 184 65.94 27.92 4.58
N ALA A 185 65.82 28.18 3.27
CA ALA A 185 64.61 27.88 2.51
C ALA A 185 64.28 26.37 2.47
N ASP A 186 65.28 25.49 2.40
CA ASP A 186 65.08 24.04 2.50
C ASP A 186 64.63 23.62 3.91
N ARG A 187 65.18 24.22 4.97
CA ARG A 187 64.72 24.02 6.36
C ARG A 187 63.28 24.50 6.55
N GLU A 188 62.97 25.72 6.12
CA GLU A 188 61.63 26.32 6.26
C GLU A 188 60.59 25.53 5.48
N THR A 189 60.85 25.19 4.21
CA THR A 189 59.91 24.38 3.41
C THR A 189 59.73 22.97 3.95
N LYS A 190 60.74 22.36 4.60
CA LYS A 190 60.59 21.11 5.36
C LYS A 190 59.74 21.30 6.60
N GLN A 191 59.99 22.35 7.40
CA GLN A 191 59.21 22.66 8.59
C GLN A 191 57.73 22.91 8.25
N LEU A 192 57.44 23.76 7.26
CA LEU A 192 56.09 24.01 6.76
C LEU A 192 55.39 22.73 6.27
N ARG A 193 56.11 21.84 5.56
CA ARG A 193 55.58 20.51 5.18
C ARG A 193 55.28 19.62 6.38
N THR A 194 56.10 19.63 7.43
CA THR A 194 55.83 18.83 8.64
C THR A 194 54.65 19.39 9.46
N VAL A 195 54.53 20.72 9.57
CA VAL A 195 53.42 21.38 10.27
C VAL A 195 52.11 21.14 9.52
N THR A 196 52.05 21.43 8.22
CA THR A 196 50.84 21.21 7.42
C THR A 196 50.43 19.74 7.34
N ALA A 197 51.38 18.79 7.30
CA ALA A 197 51.07 17.36 7.40
C ALA A 197 50.44 16.98 8.75
N HIS A 198 50.91 17.58 9.85
CA HIS A 198 50.35 17.37 11.19
C HIS A 198 48.95 18.00 11.32
N GLU A 199 48.76 19.23 10.82
CA GLU A 199 47.47 19.92 10.80
C GLU A 199 46.42 19.14 10.00
N VAL A 200 46.80 18.64 8.82
CA VAL A 200 45.92 17.78 7.99
C VAL A 200 45.61 16.45 8.70
N ALA A 201 46.54 15.87 9.44
CA ALA A 201 46.31 14.65 10.22
C ALA A 201 45.34 14.89 11.40
N GLU A 202 45.50 15.98 12.15
CA GLU A 202 44.61 16.35 13.26
C GLU A 202 43.20 16.73 12.76
N LEU A 203 43.09 17.51 11.68
CA LEU A 203 41.81 17.82 11.05
C LEU A 203 41.10 16.55 10.57
N LYS A 204 41.82 15.65 9.90
CA LYS A 204 41.27 14.36 9.45
C LYS A 204 40.82 13.49 10.62
N SER A 205 41.65 13.36 11.66
CA SER A 205 41.35 12.65 12.91
C SER A 205 40.09 13.20 13.60
N THR A 206 39.93 14.52 13.61
CA THR A 206 38.75 15.21 14.16
C THR A 206 37.49 14.90 13.34
N VAL A 207 37.55 15.07 12.01
CA VAL A 207 36.43 14.76 11.10
C VAL A 207 36.03 13.29 11.14
N GLU A 208 37.00 12.36 11.23
CA GLU A 208 36.72 10.92 11.36
C GLU A 208 35.99 10.59 12.68
N ARG A 209 36.34 11.27 13.79
CA ARG A 209 35.63 11.15 15.08
C ARG A 209 34.22 11.76 15.02
N GLU A 210 34.05 12.92 14.40
CA GLU A 210 32.75 13.56 14.22
C GLU A 210 31.81 12.71 13.35
N VAL A 211 32.30 12.20 12.21
CA VAL A 211 31.53 11.31 11.33
C VAL A 211 31.19 9.99 12.04
N ALA A 212 32.08 9.42 12.84
CA ALA A 212 31.79 8.23 13.65
C ALA A 212 30.72 8.53 14.72
N SER A 213 30.78 9.69 15.37
CA SER A 213 29.79 10.14 16.37
C SER A 213 28.40 10.33 15.73
N LEU A 214 28.32 11.04 14.60
CA LEU A 214 27.08 11.30 13.86
C LEU A 214 26.45 10.02 13.30
N ARG A 215 27.26 9.03 12.88
CA ARG A 215 26.75 7.69 12.52
C ARG A 215 26.18 6.98 13.73
N ALA A 216 26.90 6.98 14.86
CA ALA A 216 26.44 6.34 16.09
C ALA A 216 25.18 6.99 16.68
N THR A 217 24.95 8.30 16.52
CA THR A 217 23.67 8.93 16.89
C THR A 217 22.55 8.54 15.93
N ALA A 218 22.78 8.63 14.61
CA ALA A 218 21.78 8.25 13.60
C ALA A 218 21.35 6.78 13.70
N GLU A 219 22.29 5.85 13.95
CA GLU A 219 22.00 4.43 14.16
C GLU A 219 21.15 4.18 15.43
N ARG A 220 21.41 4.93 16.52
CA ARG A 220 20.59 4.89 17.73
C ARG A 220 19.20 5.44 17.49
N GLU A 221 19.08 6.58 16.79
CA GLU A 221 17.79 7.20 16.45
C GLU A 221 16.95 6.29 15.54
N ILE A 222 17.54 5.71 14.50
CA ILE A 222 16.88 4.72 13.63
C ILE A 222 16.43 3.50 14.44
N THR A 223 17.23 3.04 15.39
CA THR A 223 16.88 1.90 16.26
C THR A 223 15.74 2.26 17.22
N GLN A 224 15.75 3.46 17.82
CA GLN A 224 14.67 3.95 18.68
C GLN A 224 13.37 4.15 17.91
N LEU A 225 13.42 4.73 16.70
CA LEU A 225 12.25 4.91 15.83
C LEU A 225 11.66 3.56 15.39
N ARG A 226 12.51 2.58 15.04
CA ARG A 226 12.06 1.20 14.75
C ARG A 226 11.43 0.53 15.96
N ALA A 227 12.02 0.66 17.14
CA ALA A 227 11.47 0.09 18.38
C ALA A 227 10.12 0.74 18.75
N LYS A 228 9.99 2.06 18.58
CA LYS A 228 8.73 2.78 18.77
C LYS A 228 7.66 2.31 17.77
N ALA A 229 7.98 2.26 16.48
CA ALA A 229 7.06 1.81 15.44
C ALA A 229 6.63 0.34 15.61
N SER A 230 7.51 -0.54 16.12
CA SER A 230 7.14 -1.92 16.46
C SER A 230 6.11 -1.96 17.59
N ARG A 231 6.33 -1.20 18.67
CA ARG A 231 5.38 -1.09 19.79
C ARG A 231 4.03 -0.54 19.34
N GLU A 232 4.02 0.57 18.59
CA GLU A 232 2.77 1.14 18.06
C GLU A 232 2.03 0.15 17.13
N ALA A 233 2.76 -0.65 16.34
CA ALA A 233 2.16 -1.71 15.52
C ALA A 233 1.66 -2.92 16.34
N GLU A 234 2.35 -3.27 17.43
CA GLU A 234 1.95 -4.34 18.37
C GLU A 234 0.72 -3.92 19.19
N GLU A 235 0.68 -2.69 19.70
CA GLU A 235 -0.47 -2.06 20.37
C GLU A 235 -1.70 -2.05 19.44
N LYS A 236 -1.54 -1.59 18.19
CA LYS A 236 -2.65 -1.58 17.22
C LYS A 236 -3.10 -2.98 16.80
N ARG A 237 -2.20 -3.98 16.78
CA ARG A 237 -2.57 -5.40 16.61
C ARG A 237 -3.31 -5.95 17.82
N ALA A 238 -2.92 -5.58 19.04
CA ALA A 238 -3.60 -5.99 20.27
C ALA A 238 -5.00 -5.37 20.37
N GLU A 239 -5.14 -4.08 20.07
CA GLU A 239 -6.43 -3.38 19.95
C GLU A 239 -7.34 -4.07 18.91
N ALA A 240 -6.85 -4.32 17.70
CA ALA A 240 -7.61 -4.99 16.65
C ALA A 240 -8.00 -6.43 17.04
N THR A 241 -7.10 -7.16 17.69
CA THR A 241 -7.39 -8.52 18.18
C THR A 241 -8.46 -8.50 19.26
N LYS A 242 -8.39 -7.55 20.20
CA LYS A 242 -9.41 -7.37 21.25
C LYS A 242 -10.76 -6.98 20.65
N LEU A 243 -10.81 -6.05 19.70
CA LEU A 243 -12.06 -5.69 19.02
C LEU A 243 -12.67 -6.89 18.29
N LEU A 244 -11.85 -7.78 17.73
CA LEU A 244 -12.30 -9.03 17.11
C LEU A 244 -12.77 -10.08 18.12
N THR A 245 -12.20 -10.16 19.33
CA THR A 245 -12.73 -11.03 20.40
C THR A 245 -14.03 -10.46 20.97
N ASP A 246 -14.07 -9.17 21.31
CA ASP A 246 -15.25 -8.50 21.87
C ASP A 246 -16.45 -8.59 20.90
N ALA A 247 -16.20 -8.49 19.58
CA ALA A 247 -17.22 -8.68 18.55
C ALA A 247 -17.68 -10.15 18.38
N ARG A 248 -16.78 -11.13 18.54
CA ARG A 248 -17.15 -12.57 18.53
C ARG A 248 -17.97 -12.93 19.76
N ASP A 249 -17.50 -12.54 20.94
CA ASP A 249 -18.18 -12.73 22.22
C ASP A 249 -19.58 -12.10 22.21
N LYS A 250 -19.73 -10.92 21.59
CA LYS A 250 -21.05 -10.32 21.39
C LYS A 250 -21.91 -11.15 20.44
N ARG A 251 -21.41 -11.48 19.25
CA ARG A 251 -22.14 -12.32 18.27
C ARG A 251 -22.61 -13.64 18.90
N ASP A 252 -21.78 -14.27 19.72
CA ASP A 252 -22.08 -15.57 20.29
C ASP A 252 -23.10 -15.47 21.43
N LYS A 253 -23.12 -14.36 22.18
CA LYS A 253 -24.23 -14.01 23.10
C LYS A 253 -25.53 -13.69 22.36
N ASP A 254 -25.46 -12.92 21.27
CA ASP A 254 -26.62 -12.58 20.43
C ASP A 254 -27.23 -13.85 19.81
N LEU A 255 -26.40 -14.82 19.38
CA LEU A 255 -26.82 -16.14 18.90
C LEU A 255 -27.41 -17.02 20.01
N GLN A 256 -26.86 -17.00 21.22
CA GLN A 256 -27.42 -17.72 22.37
C GLN A 256 -28.79 -17.17 22.78
N ALA A 257 -28.95 -15.84 22.79
CA ALA A 257 -30.23 -15.18 23.06
C ALA A 257 -31.28 -15.54 22.01
N LEU A 258 -30.93 -15.52 20.71
CA LEU A 258 -31.82 -15.94 19.63
C LEU A 258 -32.19 -17.43 19.71
N ALA A 259 -31.25 -18.30 20.10
CA ALA A 259 -31.52 -19.72 20.31
C ALA A 259 -32.50 -19.96 21.47
N LEU A 260 -32.39 -19.18 22.55
CA LEU A 260 -33.34 -19.21 23.67
C LEU A 260 -34.73 -18.68 23.24
N GLU A 261 -34.79 -17.58 22.49
CA GLU A 261 -36.05 -17.05 21.95
C GLU A 261 -36.76 -18.06 21.03
N ILE A 262 -36.00 -18.80 20.21
CA ILE A 262 -36.52 -19.89 19.37
C ILE A 262 -36.99 -21.08 20.22
N ALA A 263 -36.26 -21.43 21.29
CA ALA A 263 -36.67 -22.49 22.21
C ALA A 263 -37.98 -22.12 22.95
N GLU A 264 -38.07 -20.91 23.51
CA GLU A 264 -39.29 -20.39 24.13
C GLU A 264 -40.47 -20.36 23.15
N ARG A 265 -40.26 -19.94 21.89
CA ARG A 265 -41.33 -19.98 20.87
C ARG A 265 -41.79 -21.39 20.55
N ARG A 266 -40.87 -22.36 20.54
CA ARG A 266 -41.20 -23.79 20.33
C ARG A 266 -41.97 -24.36 21.51
N GLU A 267 -41.51 -24.14 22.74
CA GLU A 267 -42.21 -24.57 23.96
C GLU A 267 -43.62 -23.94 24.05
N LYS A 268 -43.75 -22.64 23.73
CA LYS A 268 -45.06 -21.97 23.67
C LYS A 268 -45.97 -22.59 22.59
N ALA A 269 -45.46 -22.81 21.37
CA ALA A 269 -46.23 -23.46 20.31
C ALA A 269 -46.62 -24.91 20.64
N GLU A 270 -45.72 -25.69 21.23
CA GLU A 270 -45.96 -27.07 21.67
C GLU A 270 -46.98 -27.13 22.82
N SER A 271 -46.91 -26.18 23.78
CA SER A 271 -47.91 -26.05 24.84
C SER A 271 -49.29 -25.60 24.30
N GLU A 272 -49.33 -24.75 23.28
CA GLU A 272 -50.58 -24.39 22.59
C GLU A 272 -51.15 -25.59 21.81
N GLU A 273 -50.32 -26.36 21.11
CA GLU A 273 -50.75 -27.56 20.39
C GLU A 273 -51.23 -28.65 21.36
N ALA A 274 -50.50 -28.90 22.44
CA ALA A 274 -50.90 -29.80 23.52
C ALA A 274 -52.20 -29.33 24.20
N ALA A 275 -52.39 -28.03 24.43
CA ALA A 275 -53.63 -27.49 24.99
C ALA A 275 -54.81 -27.62 24.01
N ARG A 276 -54.60 -27.40 22.70
CA ARG A 276 -55.62 -27.61 21.66
C ARG A 276 -55.99 -29.09 21.56
N HIS A 277 -55.00 -29.99 21.56
CA HIS A 277 -55.23 -31.44 21.54
C HIS A 277 -55.95 -31.90 22.82
N ALA A 278 -55.53 -31.44 24.00
CA ALA A 278 -56.22 -31.73 25.26
C ALA A 278 -57.65 -31.18 25.27
N ALA A 279 -57.91 -30.01 24.70
CA ALA A 279 -59.27 -29.48 24.53
C ALA A 279 -60.12 -30.33 23.58
N GLN A 280 -59.53 -30.79 22.46
CA GLN A 280 -60.19 -31.72 21.52
C GLN A 280 -60.50 -33.07 22.18
N VAL A 281 -59.55 -33.68 22.89
CA VAL A 281 -59.74 -34.93 23.64
C VAL A 281 -60.80 -34.77 24.73
N ASN A 282 -60.81 -33.65 25.46
CA ASN A 282 -61.87 -33.37 26.43
C ASN A 282 -63.25 -33.16 25.77
N ALA A 283 -63.30 -32.58 24.57
CA ALA A 283 -64.54 -32.42 23.80
C ALA A 283 -65.04 -33.77 23.25
N THR A 284 -64.17 -34.61 22.69
CA THR A 284 -64.55 -35.95 22.23
C THR A 284 -64.91 -36.85 23.40
N GLN A 285 -64.19 -36.80 24.52
CA GLN A 285 -64.56 -37.56 25.72
C GLN A 285 -65.92 -37.13 26.28
N LYS A 286 -66.27 -35.84 26.26
CA LYS A 286 -67.62 -35.36 26.59
C LYS A 286 -68.66 -35.91 25.62
N MET A 287 -68.43 -35.85 24.31
CA MET A 287 -69.35 -36.42 23.32
C MET A 287 -69.52 -37.94 23.48
N VAL A 288 -68.45 -38.66 23.87
CA VAL A 288 -68.51 -40.09 24.20
C VAL A 288 -69.29 -40.34 25.48
N THR A 289 -69.07 -39.60 26.58
CA THR A 289 -69.85 -39.80 27.81
C THR A 289 -71.32 -39.39 27.66
N GLU A 290 -71.62 -38.39 26.83
CA GLU A 290 -72.99 -38.10 26.42
C GLU A 290 -73.60 -39.19 25.53
N ALA A 291 -72.84 -39.77 24.60
CA ALA A 291 -73.30 -40.86 23.75
C ALA A 291 -73.54 -42.14 24.56
N GLU A 292 -72.66 -42.48 25.50
CA GLU A 292 -72.85 -43.53 26.50
C GLU A 292 -74.06 -43.25 27.39
N GLY A 293 -74.23 -42.00 27.87
CA GLY A 293 -75.42 -41.62 28.65
C GLY A 293 -76.71 -41.77 27.85
N ARG A 294 -76.71 -41.37 26.57
CA ARG A 294 -77.82 -41.57 25.63
C ARG A 294 -78.06 -43.04 25.30
N ALA A 295 -77.01 -43.86 25.21
CA ALA A 295 -77.08 -45.30 24.98
C ALA A 295 -77.65 -46.03 26.21
N ARG A 296 -77.12 -45.79 27.42
CA ARG A 296 -77.66 -46.33 28.67
C ARG A 296 -79.13 -45.92 28.87
N ALA A 297 -79.47 -44.65 28.63
CA ALA A 297 -80.86 -44.19 28.65
C ALA A 297 -81.75 -44.83 27.56
N ALA A 298 -81.18 -45.33 26.46
CA ALA A 298 -81.91 -46.12 25.46
C ALA A 298 -82.05 -47.59 25.87
N GLU A 299 -80.99 -48.20 26.42
CA GLU A 299 -81.03 -49.54 27.00
C GLU A 299 -82.02 -49.63 28.17
N ASP A 300 -82.03 -48.66 29.08
CA ASP A 300 -82.90 -48.67 30.25
C ASP A 300 -84.37 -48.45 29.85
N ARG A 301 -84.62 -47.67 28.79
CA ARG A 301 -85.94 -47.65 28.12
C ARG A 301 -86.27 -48.98 27.43
N SER A 302 -85.29 -49.68 26.85
CA SER A 302 -85.50 -51.02 26.27
C SER A 302 -85.90 -52.01 27.37
N LYS A 303 -85.13 -52.07 28.46
CA LYS A 303 -85.40 -52.88 29.66
C LYS A 303 -86.77 -52.54 30.26
N GLU A 304 -87.17 -51.27 30.32
CA GLU A 304 -88.50 -50.88 30.79
C GLU A 304 -89.61 -51.31 29.80
N ILE A 305 -89.41 -51.17 28.49
CA ILE A 305 -90.35 -51.63 27.46
C ILE A 305 -90.47 -53.17 27.49
N GLU A 306 -89.38 -53.88 27.66
CA GLU A 306 -89.29 -55.34 27.83
C GLU A 306 -89.99 -55.79 29.11
N GLN A 307 -89.74 -55.15 30.26
CA GLN A 307 -90.45 -55.44 31.51
C GLN A 307 -91.96 -55.18 31.39
N ARG A 308 -92.37 -54.07 30.74
CA ARG A 308 -93.79 -53.79 30.45
C ARG A 308 -94.39 -54.77 29.44
N ALA A 309 -93.60 -55.32 28.52
CA ALA A 309 -94.03 -56.35 27.58
C ALA A 309 -94.17 -57.73 28.24
N GLU A 310 -93.24 -58.09 29.12
CA GLU A 310 -93.25 -59.32 29.91
C GLU A 310 -94.37 -59.29 30.96
N GLN A 311 -94.62 -58.16 31.61
CA GLN A 311 -95.80 -57.96 32.46
C GLN A 311 -97.09 -58.21 31.66
N ARG A 312 -97.22 -57.63 30.46
CA ARG A 312 -98.37 -57.91 29.57
C ARG A 312 -98.42 -59.37 29.10
N ARG A 313 -97.28 -60.04 28.90
CA ARG A 313 -97.23 -61.46 28.54
C ARG A 313 -97.75 -62.32 29.68
N VAL A 314 -97.24 -62.12 30.90
CA VAL A 314 -97.68 -62.84 32.11
C VAL A 314 -99.13 -62.54 32.47
N GLU A 315 -99.59 -61.29 32.32
CA GLU A 315 -100.99 -60.92 32.51
C GLU A 315 -101.91 -61.55 31.45
N SER A 316 -101.49 -61.58 30.18
CA SER A 316 -102.21 -62.25 29.09
C SER A 316 -102.26 -63.77 29.29
N GLU A 317 -101.16 -64.40 29.70
CA GLU A 317 -101.10 -65.84 30.03
C GLU A 317 -101.97 -66.17 31.24
N ARG A 318 -101.95 -65.34 32.29
CA ARG A 318 -102.84 -65.48 33.45
C ARG A 318 -104.31 -65.37 33.08
N ASN A 319 -104.68 -64.37 32.27
CA ASN A 319 -106.04 -64.21 31.75
C ASN A 319 -106.45 -65.39 30.86
N ALA A 320 -105.52 -65.94 30.06
CA ALA A 320 -105.76 -67.14 29.26
C ALA A 320 -105.98 -68.38 30.15
N THR A 321 -105.15 -68.59 31.19
CA THR A 321 -105.36 -69.70 32.15
C THR A 321 -106.67 -69.57 32.90
N GLU A 322 -107.03 -68.38 33.39
CA GLU A 322 -108.32 -68.16 34.04
C GLU A 322 -109.50 -68.42 33.09
N THR A 323 -109.36 -68.09 31.81
CA THR A 323 -110.40 -68.34 30.79
C THR A 323 -110.54 -69.84 30.50
N ILE A 324 -109.42 -70.58 30.44
CA ILE A 324 -109.39 -72.04 30.28
C ILE A 324 -109.98 -72.75 31.51
N GLU A 325 -109.68 -72.28 32.72
CA GLU A 325 -110.24 -72.83 33.97
C GLU A 325 -111.75 -72.56 34.08
N LYS A 326 -112.20 -71.33 33.77
CA LYS A 326 -113.63 -70.99 33.70
C LYS A 326 -114.36 -71.84 32.66
N ALA A 327 -113.75 -72.09 31.49
CA ALA A 327 -114.30 -72.97 30.47
C ALA A 327 -114.35 -74.45 30.91
N ARG A 328 -113.31 -74.96 31.59
CA ARG A 328 -113.31 -76.31 32.17
C ARG A 328 -114.38 -76.50 33.23
N ALA A 329 -114.52 -75.55 34.16
CA ALA A 329 -115.56 -75.60 35.19
C ALA A 329 -116.98 -75.58 34.57
N LEU A 330 -117.19 -74.81 33.50
CA LEU A 330 -118.45 -74.81 32.75
C LEU A 330 -118.72 -76.16 32.04
N ALA A 331 -117.68 -76.80 31.51
CA ALA A 331 -117.76 -78.11 30.88
C ALA A 331 -118.03 -79.24 31.89
N GLU A 332 -117.35 -79.25 33.04
CA GLU A 332 -117.62 -80.23 34.11
C GLU A 332 -119.03 -80.06 34.69
N LYS A 333 -119.49 -78.82 34.86
CA LYS A 333 -120.86 -78.51 35.27
C LYS A 333 -121.87 -79.07 34.26
N THR A 334 -121.74 -78.76 32.98
CA THR A 334 -122.69 -79.27 31.96
C THR A 334 -122.65 -80.79 31.80
N VAL A 335 -121.49 -81.44 31.97
CA VAL A 335 -121.37 -82.91 31.99
C VAL A 335 -122.02 -83.53 33.24
N THR A 336 -121.98 -82.86 34.39
CA THR A 336 -122.64 -83.36 35.62
C THR A 336 -124.16 -83.12 35.60
N GLU A 337 -124.61 -81.97 35.10
CA GLU A 337 -126.03 -81.69 34.84
C GLU A 337 -126.62 -82.72 33.86
N ALA A 338 -126.00 -82.93 32.68
CA ALA A 338 -126.46 -83.91 31.70
C ALA A 338 -126.45 -85.37 32.21
N ARG A 339 -125.50 -85.75 33.09
CA ARG A 339 -125.52 -87.06 33.76
C ARG A 339 -126.69 -87.18 34.74
N SER A 340 -126.98 -86.14 35.52
CA SER A 340 -128.11 -86.15 36.45
C SER A 340 -129.45 -86.28 35.71
N GLU A 341 -129.59 -85.63 34.56
CA GLU A 341 -130.78 -85.65 33.71
C GLU A 341 -130.97 -87.01 33.01
N ALA A 342 -129.89 -87.60 32.50
CA ALA A 342 -129.90 -88.96 31.95
C ALA A 342 -130.22 -90.04 33.02
N GLN A 343 -129.74 -89.88 34.25
CA GLN A 343 -130.08 -90.78 35.36
C GLN A 343 -131.56 -90.64 35.78
N ARG A 344 -132.13 -89.43 35.69
CA ARG A 344 -133.55 -89.15 35.96
C ARG A 344 -134.46 -89.76 34.89
N LEU A 345 -134.14 -89.59 33.61
CA LEU A 345 -134.84 -90.28 32.52
C LEU A 345 -134.81 -91.82 32.69
N LEU A 346 -133.70 -92.38 33.20
CA LEU A 346 -133.58 -93.80 33.50
C LEU A 346 -134.34 -94.28 34.76
N SER A 347 -134.59 -93.42 35.76
CA SER A 347 -135.48 -93.77 36.88
C SER A 347 -136.95 -93.72 36.46
N ASP A 348 -137.32 -92.71 35.69
CA ASP A 348 -138.71 -92.41 35.35
C ASP A 348 -139.24 -93.50 34.39
N ALA A 349 -138.47 -93.85 33.35
CA ALA A 349 -138.79 -94.95 32.44
C ALA A 349 -138.84 -96.34 33.11
N ARG A 350 -138.06 -96.55 34.20
CA ARG A 350 -138.13 -97.79 35.00
C ARG A 350 -139.44 -97.87 35.78
N THR A 351 -139.83 -96.76 36.40
CA THR A 351 -141.05 -96.66 37.21
C THR A 351 -142.30 -96.86 36.33
N GLU A 352 -142.29 -96.32 35.12
CA GLU A 352 -143.36 -96.50 34.12
C GLU A 352 -143.44 -97.95 33.59
N ALA A 353 -142.29 -98.62 33.40
CA ALA A 353 -142.24 -100.05 33.06
C ALA A 353 -142.76 -100.97 34.20
N GLU A 354 -142.51 -100.62 35.47
CA GLU A 354 -143.03 -101.36 36.62
C GLU A 354 -144.54 -101.14 36.81
N LEU A 355 -145.06 -99.94 36.59
CA LEU A 355 -146.49 -99.64 36.61
C LEU A 355 -147.25 -100.38 35.50
N THR A 356 -146.76 -100.33 34.26
CA THR A 356 -147.40 -101.00 33.11
C THR A 356 -147.37 -102.53 33.23
N THR A 357 -146.29 -103.11 33.74
CA THR A 357 -146.23 -104.57 33.98
C THR A 357 -147.08 -105.03 35.18
N GLN A 358 -147.33 -104.18 36.19
CA GLN A 358 -148.31 -104.50 37.23
C GLN A 358 -149.76 -104.37 36.71
N ALA A 359 -150.06 -103.37 35.88
CA ALA A 359 -151.39 -103.21 35.28
C ALA A 359 -151.75 -104.42 34.40
N ALA A 360 -150.87 -104.80 33.47
CA ALA A 360 -151.08 -105.95 32.58
C ALA A 360 -151.23 -107.28 33.33
N ARG A 361 -150.56 -107.47 34.48
CA ARG A 361 -150.74 -108.67 35.31
C ARG A 361 -152.14 -108.75 35.93
N ARG A 362 -152.73 -107.63 36.35
CA ARG A 362 -154.10 -107.60 36.89
C ARG A 362 -155.14 -107.90 35.82
N GLU A 363 -154.98 -107.35 34.61
CA GLU A 363 -155.84 -107.71 33.47
C GLU A 363 -155.78 -109.21 33.14
N VAL A 364 -154.59 -109.82 33.17
CA VAL A 364 -154.44 -111.26 32.92
C VAL A 364 -155.10 -112.11 34.03
N GLU A 365 -155.03 -111.70 35.31
CA GLU A 365 -155.71 -112.41 36.40
C GLU A 365 -157.25 -112.35 36.26
N ASP A 366 -157.82 -111.17 35.99
CA ASP A 366 -159.28 -111.03 35.85
C ASP A 366 -159.83 -111.63 34.54
N LEU A 367 -159.07 -111.60 33.44
CA LEU A 367 -159.41 -112.35 32.22
C LEU A 367 -159.33 -113.88 32.44
N THR A 368 -158.42 -114.36 33.30
CA THR A 368 -158.37 -115.79 33.66
C THR A 368 -159.61 -116.20 34.46
N ARG A 369 -160.08 -115.37 35.41
CA ARG A 369 -161.35 -115.58 36.13
C ARG A 369 -162.56 -115.60 35.20
N GLN A 370 -162.61 -114.71 34.21
CA GLN A 370 -163.68 -114.73 33.19
C GLN A 370 -163.63 -116.00 32.33
N LYS A 371 -162.43 -116.48 31.98
CA LYS A 371 -162.25 -117.69 31.18
C LYS A 371 -162.79 -118.95 31.88
N ASP A 372 -162.50 -119.13 33.16
CA ASP A 372 -162.93 -120.34 33.89
C ASP A 372 -164.46 -120.40 34.08
N ALA A 373 -165.12 -119.24 34.19
CA ALA A 373 -166.58 -119.15 34.24
C ALA A 373 -167.27 -119.42 32.89
N VAL A 374 -166.58 -119.20 31.76
CA VAL A 374 -167.15 -119.24 30.39
C VAL A 374 -166.72 -120.49 29.59
N THR A 375 -165.66 -121.20 30.02
CA THR A 375 -165.21 -122.43 29.35
C THR A 375 -166.13 -123.64 29.61
N ASN A 376 -167.06 -123.54 30.57
CA ASN A 376 -168.26 -124.37 30.63
C ASN A 376 -169.37 -123.69 29.81
N GLN A 377 -169.96 -124.24 28.74
CA GLN A 377 -170.17 -125.66 28.37
C GLN A 377 -170.85 -126.44 29.51
N LEU A 378 -172.12 -126.88 29.43
CA LEU A 378 -172.99 -127.06 28.27
C LEU A 378 -174.46 -126.89 28.65
N GLY A 379 -175.21 -126.09 27.87
CA GLY A 379 -176.63 -125.80 28.10
C GLY A 379 -176.84 -124.65 29.10
N GLN A 380 -177.54 -123.56 28.79
CA GLN A 380 -178.54 -123.34 27.73
C GLN A 380 -178.55 -121.88 27.25
N MET A 381 -178.71 -121.71 25.93
CA MET A 381 -179.42 -120.58 25.28
C MET A 381 -178.81 -119.16 25.42
N LEU A 382 -179.04 -118.19 24.53
CA LEU A 382 -179.68 -118.20 23.20
C LEU A 382 -179.01 -117.15 22.28
N SER A 383 -179.24 -117.30 20.96
CA SER A 383 -179.50 -116.24 19.96
C SER A 383 -179.13 -114.78 20.28
N GLY A 384 -178.35 -114.15 19.40
CA GLY A 384 -178.12 -112.69 19.41
C GLY A 384 -177.21 -112.20 18.26
N LEU A 385 -177.52 -112.56 17.01
CA LEU A 385 -176.70 -112.22 15.84
C LEU A 385 -177.10 -110.86 15.23
N SER A 386 -176.12 -110.12 14.69
CA SER A 386 -176.22 -108.77 14.08
C SER A 386 -176.35 -107.59 15.06
N GLY A 387 -175.82 -106.39 14.79
CA GLY A 387 -174.83 -106.01 13.75
C GLY A 387 -175.01 -104.60 13.16
N LEU A 388 -173.89 -103.86 13.12
CA LEU A 388 -173.56 -102.67 12.30
C LEU A 388 -174.13 -101.25 12.63
N VAL A 389 -173.20 -100.27 12.62
CA VAL A 389 -173.34 -98.79 12.42
C VAL A 389 -174.13 -97.99 13.50
N PRO A 390 -173.43 -97.23 14.38
CA PRO A 390 -173.26 -95.75 14.20
C PRO A 390 -171.89 -95.21 14.72
N GLY A 391 -171.55 -93.90 14.68
CA GLY A 391 -172.14 -92.76 13.95
C GLY A 391 -172.12 -91.39 14.67
N VAL A 392 -171.09 -90.54 14.42
CA VAL A 392 -170.96 -89.08 14.75
C VAL A 392 -170.89 -88.67 16.25
N GLY A 393 -170.00 -87.73 16.62
CA GLY A 393 -170.05 -87.01 17.91
C GLY A 393 -168.69 -86.44 18.40
N PRO A 394 -168.58 -85.21 18.98
CA PRO A 394 -167.28 -84.57 19.26
C PRO A 394 -166.98 -84.18 20.73
N ALA A 395 -165.70 -84.24 21.13
CA ALA A 395 -165.08 -83.36 22.15
C ALA A 395 -163.53 -83.29 22.03
N LYS A 396 -162.95 -82.22 22.58
CA LYS A 396 -161.50 -81.95 22.76
C LYS A 396 -160.95 -82.59 24.06
N PRO A 397 -159.65 -82.46 24.41
CA PRO A 397 -158.40 -82.61 23.62
C PRO A 397 -157.34 -83.49 24.34
N ASP A 398 -156.22 -83.88 23.70
CA ASP A 398 -154.84 -83.59 24.19
C ASP A 398 -153.67 -84.16 23.34
N ALA A 399 -152.47 -83.61 23.60
CA ALA A 399 -151.09 -84.18 23.60
C ALA A 399 -150.46 -84.98 22.42
N ALA A 400 -149.12 -84.87 22.34
CA ALA A 400 -148.11 -85.74 21.67
C ALA A 400 -148.08 -85.78 20.12
N ALA A 401 -146.91 -85.78 19.42
CA ALA A 401 -145.52 -85.51 19.84
C ALA A 401 -144.59 -85.20 18.62
N ALA A 402 -143.32 -84.88 18.92
CA ALA A 402 -142.10 -84.97 18.07
C ALA A 402 -141.77 -83.85 17.03
N ALA A 403 -140.74 -83.06 17.38
CA ALA A 403 -139.52 -82.72 16.60
C ALA A 403 -139.61 -82.02 15.21
N ALA A 404 -138.68 -81.12 14.82
CA ALA A 404 -137.67 -80.32 15.55
C ALA A 404 -137.15 -79.19 14.61
N SER A 405 -136.76 -78.02 15.15
CA SER A 405 -136.50 -76.82 14.31
C SER A 405 -135.41 -75.85 14.80
N GLN A 406 -134.55 -75.45 13.85
CA GLN A 406 -134.03 -74.09 13.55
C GLN A 406 -133.28 -73.22 14.59
N SER A 407 -132.08 -72.76 14.20
CA SER A 407 -131.55 -71.37 14.21
C SER A 407 -130.01 -71.42 14.03
N GLY A 408 -129.24 -70.38 13.68
CA GLY A 408 -129.48 -69.00 13.22
C GLY A 408 -128.10 -68.34 12.94
N PRO A 409 -127.90 -67.48 11.91
CA PRO A 409 -126.55 -67.25 11.34
C PRO A 409 -125.82 -65.98 11.80
N ALA A 410 -124.47 -66.02 11.78
CA ALA A 410 -123.59 -64.84 11.78
C ALA A 410 -122.23 -65.15 11.10
N ASN A 411 -121.73 -64.24 10.25
CA ASN A 411 -120.36 -64.30 9.69
C ASN A 411 -119.95 -62.93 9.11
N GLN A 412 -118.75 -62.44 9.47
CA GLN A 412 -118.01 -61.43 8.70
C GLN A 412 -116.53 -61.35 9.16
N GLY A 413 -115.60 -61.64 8.24
CA GLY A 413 -114.22 -61.11 8.29
C GLY A 413 -114.13 -59.75 7.59
N GLY A 414 -113.01 -59.02 7.56
CA GLY A 414 -111.63 -59.39 7.92
C GLY A 414 -110.70 -59.13 6.73
N GLN A 415 -109.83 -58.11 6.81
CA GLN A 415 -108.91 -57.68 5.73
C GLN A 415 -107.53 -57.25 6.27
N ALA A 416 -106.51 -57.30 5.42
CA ALA A 416 -105.11 -56.95 5.74
C ALA A 416 -104.31 -56.52 4.49
N ASN A 417 -103.31 -55.62 4.65
CA ASN A 417 -102.12 -55.33 3.80
C ASN A 417 -101.53 -53.92 4.12
N GLN A 418 -100.39 -53.42 3.59
CA GLN A 418 -98.99 -53.89 3.34
C GLN A 418 -98.23 -52.77 2.55
N SER A 419 -96.90 -52.57 2.76
CA SER A 419 -95.97 -51.67 1.99
C SER A 419 -96.29 -50.14 1.95
N GLY A 420 -95.42 -49.16 1.61
CA GLY A 420 -94.00 -49.01 1.17
C GLY A 420 -93.71 -47.50 0.87
N ASN A 421 -92.60 -46.95 0.30
CA ASN A 421 -91.21 -47.38 0.01
C ASN A 421 -90.37 -46.22 -0.67
N GLN A 422 -89.14 -45.88 -0.19
CA GLN A 422 -88.08 -44.98 -0.81
C GLN A 422 -88.41 -43.47 -1.01
N GLY A 423 -87.50 -42.49 -1.26
CA GLY A 423 -86.00 -42.39 -1.22
C GLY A 423 -85.38 -41.14 -1.95
N GLY A 424 -84.18 -40.63 -1.56
CA GLY A 424 -83.32 -39.63 -2.30
C GLY A 424 -83.45 -38.11 -1.95
N ASN A 425 -82.59 -37.14 -2.36
CA ASN A 425 -81.22 -37.12 -2.99
C ASN A 425 -80.59 -35.67 -3.16
N GLN A 426 -79.25 -35.47 -2.96
CA GLN A 426 -78.30 -34.38 -3.45
C GLN A 426 -78.62 -32.86 -3.23
N GLY A 427 -77.76 -31.82 -3.48
CA GLY A 427 -76.34 -31.59 -3.94
C GLY A 427 -76.20 -30.19 -4.64
N ALA A 428 -75.07 -29.53 -5.01
CA ALA A 428 -73.61 -29.51 -4.67
C ALA A 428 -72.89 -28.27 -5.38
N GLN A 429 -71.71 -27.74 -4.92
CA GLN A 429 -70.93 -26.56 -5.45
C GLN A 429 -69.51 -26.46 -4.74
N ALA A 430 -68.49 -25.58 -4.97
CA ALA A 430 -67.86 -24.76 -6.06
C ALA A 430 -66.68 -23.89 -5.43
N ALA A 431 -65.62 -23.26 -6.03
CA ALA A 431 -64.97 -23.15 -7.36
C ALA A 431 -63.41 -22.82 -7.27
N LYS A 432 -62.84 -21.78 -7.96
CA LYS A 432 -61.38 -21.37 -8.04
C LYS A 432 -61.23 -19.80 -8.26
N PRO A 433 -60.08 -19.07 -8.52
CA PRO A 433 -58.84 -19.40 -9.27
C PRO A 433 -57.41 -18.94 -8.74
N GLU A 434 -56.75 -17.91 -9.33
CA GLU A 434 -55.27 -17.60 -9.36
C GLU A 434 -54.99 -16.20 -10.03
N PRO A 435 -53.75 -15.70 -10.38
CA PRO A 435 -52.32 -15.98 -10.04
C PRO A 435 -51.55 -14.68 -9.55
N PRO A 436 -50.51 -13.98 -10.15
CA PRO A 436 -49.23 -14.32 -10.85
C PRO A 436 -47.91 -13.47 -10.57
N ALA A 437 -46.72 -14.11 -10.61
CA ALA A 437 -45.43 -13.73 -11.30
C ALA A 437 -44.36 -12.66 -10.84
N GLN A 438 -43.11 -12.87 -11.34
CA GLN A 438 -41.86 -12.03 -11.41
C GLN A 438 -40.88 -12.01 -10.18
N ARG A 439 -39.52 -11.84 -10.27
CA ARG A 439 -38.47 -11.83 -11.36
C ARG A 439 -37.02 -12.14 -10.81
N ALA A 440 -35.93 -11.87 -11.57
CA ALA A 440 -34.48 -12.10 -11.22
C ALA A 440 -33.54 -10.91 -11.57
N PRO A 441 -32.27 -10.86 -11.08
CA PRO A 441 -31.08 -10.69 -11.97
C PRO A 441 -29.77 -11.42 -11.49
N GLU A 442 -28.60 -11.08 -12.06
CA GLU A 442 -27.32 -11.86 -12.07
C GLU A 442 -26.03 -10.95 -12.06
N GLN A 443 -24.82 -11.55 -11.88
CA GLN A 443 -23.44 -11.03 -12.17
C GLN A 443 -22.77 -10.07 -11.15
N PRO A 444 -21.43 -9.76 -11.18
CA PRO A 444 -20.35 -10.16 -12.12
C PRO A 444 -19.04 -10.72 -11.48
N LYS A 445 -17.94 -10.84 -12.27
CA LYS A 445 -16.58 -11.32 -11.90
C LYS A 445 -15.52 -10.19 -11.84
N LEU A 446 -14.29 -10.51 -11.41
CA LEU A 446 -13.10 -9.64 -11.38
C LEU A 446 -12.12 -9.93 -12.53
N ASP A 447 -11.35 -8.91 -12.94
CA ASP A 447 -10.10 -9.00 -13.72
C ASP A 447 -9.00 -8.14 -13.05
N PRO A 448 -7.72 -8.60 -12.98
CA PRO A 448 -6.61 -7.80 -12.44
C PRO A 448 -5.34 -7.80 -13.33
N ASP A 449 -5.07 -6.70 -14.04
CA ASP A 449 -3.71 -6.43 -14.58
C ASP A 449 -3.43 -4.93 -14.74
N LYS A 450 -2.41 -4.41 -14.02
CA LYS A 450 -1.69 -3.15 -14.26
C LYS A 450 -0.34 -3.12 -13.54
N THR A 451 0.76 -3.29 -14.28
CA THR A 451 2.13 -2.94 -13.83
C THR A 451 2.90 -2.20 -14.95
N VAL A 452 3.28 -0.93 -14.75
CA VAL A 452 4.63 -0.44 -14.32
C VAL A 452 5.45 0.09 -15.53
N ALA A 453 6.46 0.93 -15.24
CA ALA A 453 7.41 1.61 -16.15
C ALA A 453 6.85 2.88 -16.86
N ALA A 454 7.60 3.98 -17.03
CA ALA A 454 8.93 4.33 -16.50
C ALA A 454 9.06 5.85 -16.24
N LYS A 455 10.05 6.25 -15.44
CA LYS A 455 10.62 7.61 -15.42
C LYS A 455 12.12 7.51 -15.67
N SER A 456 12.60 8.17 -16.72
CA SER A 456 14.02 8.37 -17.01
C SER A 456 14.45 9.77 -16.55
N ASN A 457 15.57 9.88 -15.86
CA ASN A 457 16.22 11.16 -15.59
C ASN A 457 17.73 10.93 -15.43
N SER A 458 18.53 11.49 -16.34
CA SER A 458 20.00 11.49 -16.36
C SER A 458 20.46 12.63 -17.26
#